data_AF-A0A553PWU6-F1
#
_entry.id   AF-A0A553PWU6-F1
#
_cell.length_a   1.000
_cell.length_b   1.000
_cell.length_c   1.000
_cell.angle_alpha   90.00
_cell.angle_beta   90.00
_cell.angle_gamma   90.00
#
_symmetry.space_group_name_H-M   'P 1'
#
loop_
_entity.id
_entity.type
_entity.pdbx_description
1 polymer ?
#
loop_
_entity_poly.entity_id
_entity_poly.type
_entity_poly.pdbx_seq_one_letter_code
_entity_poly.pdbx_strand_id
1 'polypeptide(L)'
;MDVVFTMGRRSTSSTKSGKFMNPTDQARKCCSLQISPSLAPPLLGTLNKKQRMMVRAAVLKMKDPRQIIRDMEKLDEMEFHPVQQPLLNEKVLRDKRKKLRETFDRIVRLYERENPETYKDLRKLELEYESRRQELALFFHSVKNAESVEVDSIPLPEMPHAPSSVHIQDIPLPHSQPASILKKSL
;
A
#
# COMPACT_ATOMS: atom_id res chain seq x y z
N MET A 1 47.22 22.41 -30.87
CA MET A 1 46.32 23.33 -30.15
C MET A 1 45.01 22.60 -29.94
N ASP A 2 44.78 22.23 -28.69
CA ASP A 2 43.84 21.19 -28.27
C ASP A 2 42.37 21.62 -28.39
N VAL A 3 41.57 20.81 -29.09
CA VAL A 3 40.11 20.97 -29.15
C VAL A 3 39.53 20.22 -27.95
N VAL A 4 39.29 20.95 -26.86
CA VAL A 4 38.60 20.43 -25.68
C VAL A 4 37.11 20.24 -26.04
N PHE A 5 36.73 18.98 -26.29
CA PHE A 5 35.35 18.54 -26.43
C PHE A 5 34.66 18.61 -25.05
N THR A 6 34.06 19.75 -24.72
CA THR A 6 33.23 19.89 -23.50
C THR A 6 31.79 19.45 -23.79
N MET A 7 31.37 18.36 -23.16
CA MET A 7 30.02 17.82 -23.25
C MET A 7 28.94 18.88 -22.90
N GLY A 8 27.93 19.00 -23.77
CA GLY A 8 26.57 19.35 -23.35
C GLY A 8 26.17 20.82 -23.18
N ARG A 9 27.03 21.82 -23.48
CA ARG A 9 26.59 23.22 -23.58
C ARG A 9 26.36 23.63 -25.04
N ARG A 10 25.09 23.74 -25.44
CA ARG A 10 24.72 24.38 -26.72
C ARG A 10 25.21 25.84 -26.72
N SER A 11 25.76 26.31 -27.85
CA SER A 11 26.17 27.71 -27.99
C SER A 11 25.00 28.64 -27.68
N THR A 12 25.27 29.75 -26.98
CA THR A 12 24.25 30.76 -26.65
C THR A 12 23.81 31.57 -27.88
N SER A 13 24.51 31.43 -29.00
CA SER A 13 24.29 32.19 -30.24
C SER A 13 23.23 31.59 -31.18
N SER A 14 22.78 30.36 -30.94
CA SER A 14 21.87 29.64 -31.85
C SER A 14 20.63 29.07 -31.16
N THR A 15 19.54 28.98 -31.92
CA THR A 15 18.27 28.37 -31.50
C THR A 15 18.37 26.83 -31.46
N LYS A 16 17.37 26.15 -30.89
CA LYS A 16 17.31 24.66 -30.86
C LYS A 16 17.35 24.03 -32.26
N SER A 17 16.96 24.78 -33.29
CA SER A 17 16.96 24.37 -34.71
C SER A 17 18.24 24.77 -35.46
N GLY A 18 19.24 25.36 -34.79
CA GLY A 18 20.49 25.79 -35.42
C GLY A 18 20.44 27.16 -36.11
N LYS A 19 19.28 27.83 -36.16
CA LYS A 19 19.15 29.19 -36.71
C LYS A 19 19.75 30.21 -35.75
N PHE A 20 20.48 31.19 -36.29
CA PHE A 20 21.08 32.28 -35.55
C PHE A 20 20.04 33.02 -34.70
N MET A 21 20.28 33.16 -33.40
CA MET A 21 19.39 33.94 -32.52
C MET A 21 19.60 35.43 -32.79
N ASN A 22 18.49 36.18 -32.85
CA ASN A 22 18.54 37.64 -32.97
C ASN A 22 19.42 38.25 -31.84
N PRO A 23 20.31 39.22 -32.14
CA PRO A 23 21.18 39.86 -31.15
C PRO A 23 20.47 40.36 -29.88
N THR A 24 19.25 40.89 -29.98
CA THR A 24 18.43 41.32 -28.84
C THR A 24 17.94 40.14 -27.97
N ASP A 25 17.71 38.99 -28.61
CA ASP A 25 17.31 37.75 -27.94
C ASP A 25 18.53 37.07 -27.30
N GLN A 26 19.70 37.13 -27.93
CA GLN A 26 20.97 36.73 -27.32
C GLN A 26 21.29 37.57 -26.09
N ALA A 27 21.09 38.89 -26.14
CA ALA A 27 21.27 39.76 -24.98
C ALA A 27 20.32 39.40 -23.84
N ARG A 28 19.04 39.09 -24.11
CA ARG A 28 18.09 38.60 -23.08
C ARG A 28 18.49 37.27 -22.47
N LYS A 29 18.95 36.33 -23.29
CA LYS A 29 19.40 34.99 -22.85
C LYS A 29 20.75 35.03 -22.13
N CYS A 30 21.66 35.91 -22.56
CA CYS A 30 22.96 36.13 -21.94
C CYS A 30 22.78 36.90 -20.63
N CYS A 31 21.93 37.93 -20.56
CA CYS A 31 21.58 38.63 -19.33
C CYS A 31 20.96 37.67 -18.29
N SER A 32 20.14 36.71 -18.73
CA SER A 32 19.62 35.61 -17.89
C SER A 32 20.69 34.62 -17.39
N LEU A 33 21.84 34.53 -18.07
CA LEU A 33 22.94 33.61 -17.75
C LEU A 33 24.17 34.32 -17.12
N GLN A 34 24.33 35.63 -17.32
CA GLN A 34 25.55 36.41 -17.08
C GLN A 34 25.38 37.42 -15.92
N ILE A 35 24.14 37.75 -15.52
CA ILE A 35 23.91 38.39 -14.21
C ILE A 35 24.12 37.31 -13.14
N SER A 36 25.38 37.06 -12.78
CA SER A 36 25.88 36.51 -11.52
C SER A 36 25.30 35.17 -11.00
N PRO A 37 26.14 34.11 -10.82
CA PRO A 37 25.80 32.90 -10.07
C PRO A 37 25.27 33.14 -8.63
N SER A 38 25.39 34.35 -8.11
CA SER A 38 25.01 34.74 -6.75
C SER A 38 23.85 35.73 -6.61
N LEU A 39 23.34 36.39 -7.67
CA LEU A 39 22.40 37.51 -7.47
C LEU A 39 21.39 37.83 -8.60
N ALA A 40 21.03 36.87 -9.46
CA ALA A 40 19.95 37.10 -10.44
C ALA A 40 18.54 37.06 -9.80
N PRO A 41 17.70 38.11 -9.93
CA PRO A 41 16.26 37.96 -9.72
C PRO A 41 15.74 36.95 -10.75
N PRO A 42 14.93 35.96 -10.34
CA PRO A 42 14.71 34.80 -11.18
C PRO A 42 13.88 35.22 -12.39
N LEU A 43 14.28 34.81 -13.61
CA LEU A 43 13.42 34.80 -14.80
C LEU A 43 11.98 34.45 -14.40
N LEU A 44 10.96 35.09 -14.98
CA LEU A 44 9.55 34.86 -14.63
C LEU A 44 9.20 33.36 -14.54
N GLY A 45 9.81 32.51 -15.38
CA GLY A 45 9.69 31.06 -15.34
C GLY A 45 10.33 30.37 -14.12
N THR A 46 11.47 30.85 -13.63
CA THR A 46 12.14 30.36 -12.41
C THR A 46 11.49 30.90 -11.14
N LEU A 47 10.91 32.11 -11.16
CA LEU A 47 10.02 32.62 -10.11
C LEU A 47 8.76 31.75 -9.99
N ASN A 48 8.08 31.50 -11.11
CA ASN A 48 6.91 30.61 -11.16
C ASN A 48 7.23 29.17 -10.76
N LYS A 49 8.44 28.67 -11.05
CA LYS A 49 8.87 27.34 -10.60
C LYS A 49 9.12 27.34 -9.09
N LYS A 50 9.83 28.34 -8.54
CA LYS A 50 10.08 28.48 -7.10
C LYS A 50 8.79 28.65 -6.31
N GLN A 51 7.89 29.51 -6.78
CA GLN A 51 6.55 29.68 -6.20
C GLN A 51 5.78 28.37 -6.21
N ARG A 52 5.78 27.63 -7.33
CA ARG A 52 5.16 26.29 -7.38
C ARG A 52 5.78 25.31 -6.38
N MET A 53 7.10 25.33 -6.18
CA MET A 53 7.73 24.46 -5.18
C MET A 53 7.37 24.88 -3.75
N MET A 54 7.35 26.17 -3.47
CA MET A 54 6.96 26.74 -2.18
C MET A 54 5.51 26.41 -1.85
N VAL A 55 4.59 26.61 -2.80
CA VAL A 55 3.18 26.24 -2.69
C VAL A 55 3.04 24.73 -2.47
N ARG A 56 3.77 23.89 -3.22
CA ARG A 56 3.75 22.43 -3.01
C ARG A 56 4.20 22.04 -1.61
N ALA A 57 5.26 22.65 -1.08
CA ALA A 57 5.74 22.38 0.26
C ALA A 57 4.74 22.83 1.33
N ALA A 58 4.16 24.03 1.18
CA ALA A 58 3.14 24.56 2.10
C ALA A 58 1.88 23.68 2.13
N VAL A 59 1.37 23.28 0.96
CA VAL A 59 0.22 22.36 0.85
C VAL A 59 0.53 21.02 1.53
N LEU A 60 1.77 20.55 1.46
CA LEU A 60 2.17 19.31 2.14
C LEU A 60 2.19 19.46 3.67
N LYS A 61 2.65 20.60 4.19
CA LYS A 61 2.66 20.92 5.63
C LYS A 61 1.27 21.06 6.23
N MET A 62 0.29 21.49 5.45
CA MET A 62 -1.10 21.63 5.91
C MET A 62 -1.86 20.30 6.00
N LYS A 63 -1.31 19.21 5.46
CA LYS A 63 -1.95 17.89 5.53
C LYS A 63 -1.70 17.26 6.89
N ASP A 64 -2.75 16.72 7.49
CA ASP A 64 -2.61 15.87 8.68
C ASP A 64 -2.16 14.45 8.27
N PRO A 65 -0.96 13.99 8.66
CA PRO A 65 -0.49 12.65 8.37
C PRO A 65 -1.38 11.56 8.99
N ARG A 66 -2.03 11.82 10.12
CA ARG A 66 -2.95 10.86 10.75
C ARG A 66 -4.22 10.68 9.93
N GLN A 67 -4.70 11.74 9.27
CA GLN A 67 -5.83 11.62 8.34
C GLN A 67 -5.48 10.76 7.13
N ILE A 68 -4.25 10.86 6.60
CA ILE A 68 -3.82 10.02 5.45
C ILE A 68 -3.83 8.53 5.81
N ILE A 69 -3.37 8.20 7.02
CA ILE A 69 -3.42 6.82 7.53
C ILE A 69 -4.87 6.33 7.65
N ARG A 70 -5.77 7.12 8.25
CA ARG A 70 -7.20 6.80 8.33
C ARG A 70 -7.85 6.59 6.96
N ASP A 71 -7.49 7.41 5.98
CA ASP A 71 -7.99 7.26 4.61
C ASP A 71 -7.49 5.97 3.95
N MET A 72 -6.25 5.54 4.25
CA MET A 72 -5.73 4.24 3.79
C MET A 72 -6.43 3.07 4.47
N GLU A 73 -6.66 3.14 5.78
CA GLU A 73 -7.39 2.10 6.54
C GLU A 73 -8.79 1.90 5.99
N LYS A 74 -9.51 2.99 5.70
CA LYS A 74 -10.82 2.92 5.09
C LYS A 74 -10.80 2.23 3.72
N LEU A 75 -9.75 2.40 2.92
CA LEU A 75 -9.59 1.68 1.65
C LEU A 75 -9.32 0.19 1.88
N ASP A 76 -8.56 -0.15 2.92
CA ASP A 76 -8.26 -1.54 3.27
C ASP A 76 -9.50 -2.26 3.81
N GLU A 77 -10.28 -1.62 4.68
CA GLU A 77 -11.57 -2.13 5.17
C GLU A 77 -12.56 -2.40 4.02
N MET A 78 -12.55 -1.54 2.99
CA MET A 78 -13.36 -1.75 1.80
C MET A 78 -12.85 -2.89 0.91
N GLU A 79 -11.53 -3.12 0.84
CA GLU A 79 -10.92 -4.19 0.03
C GLU A 79 -11.07 -5.56 0.70
N PHE A 80 -10.85 -5.62 2.02
CA PHE A 80 -10.85 -6.85 2.81
C PHE A 80 -12.19 -7.11 3.52
N HIS A 81 -13.29 -6.59 2.98
CA HIS A 81 -14.61 -6.82 3.56
C HIS A 81 -15.04 -8.29 3.31
N PRO A 82 -15.27 -9.10 4.35
CA PRO A 82 -15.51 -10.55 4.19
C PRO A 82 -16.82 -10.87 3.47
N VAL A 83 -17.87 -10.10 3.77
CA VAL A 83 -19.24 -10.35 3.29
C VAL A 83 -19.57 -9.60 1.99
N GLN A 84 -19.19 -8.32 1.90
CA GLN A 84 -19.55 -7.45 0.79
C GLN A 84 -18.40 -7.33 -0.20
N GLN A 85 -18.66 -7.58 -1.49
CA GLN A 85 -17.68 -7.31 -2.53
C GLN A 85 -17.41 -5.79 -2.64
N PRO A 86 -16.15 -5.37 -2.84
CA PRO A 86 -15.80 -3.97 -2.95
C PRO A 86 -16.57 -3.29 -4.10
N LEU A 87 -17.18 -2.14 -3.83
CA LEU A 87 -17.91 -1.35 -4.84
C LEU A 87 -16.97 -0.74 -5.90
N LEU A 88 -15.67 -0.63 -5.58
CA LEU A 88 -14.64 -0.09 -6.47
C LEU A 88 -13.77 -1.21 -7.03
N ASN A 89 -13.39 -1.08 -8.30
CA ASN A 89 -12.41 -1.96 -8.95
C ASN A 89 -11.08 -1.99 -8.16
N GLU A 90 -10.53 -3.19 -7.94
CA GLU A 90 -9.24 -3.43 -7.27
C GLU A 90 -8.12 -2.52 -7.78
N LYS A 91 -8.05 -2.30 -9.10
CA LYS A 91 -7.03 -1.43 -9.69
C LYS A 91 -7.13 0.00 -9.15
N VAL A 92 -8.35 0.52 -9.00
CA VAL A 92 -8.60 1.88 -8.50
C VAL A 92 -8.27 1.97 -7.00
N LEU A 93 -8.59 0.96 -6.21
CA LEU A 93 -8.23 0.90 -4.79
C LEU A 93 -6.71 0.91 -4.60
N ARG A 94 -6.00 0.06 -5.36
CA ARG A 94 -4.53 0.01 -5.36
C ARG A 94 -3.90 1.35 -5.78
N ASP A 95 -4.42 1.99 -6.83
CA ASP A 95 -3.92 3.28 -7.31
C ASP A 95 -4.16 4.41 -6.29
N LYS A 96 -5.33 4.42 -5.62
CA LYS A 96 -5.64 5.37 -4.53
C LYS A 96 -4.74 5.16 -3.32
N ARG A 97 -4.58 3.91 -2.87
CA ARG A 97 -3.68 3.54 -1.76
C ARG A 97 -2.24 3.99 -2.06
N LYS A 98 -1.76 3.72 -3.27
CA LYS A 98 -0.42 4.15 -3.72
C LYS A 98 -0.24 5.66 -3.62
N LYS A 99 -1.22 6.46 -4.06
CA LYS A 99 -1.15 7.92 -3.98
C LYS A 99 -1.16 8.46 -2.54
N LEU A 100 -1.91 7.83 -1.64
CA LEU A 100 -1.92 8.18 -0.23
C LEU A 100 -0.56 7.87 0.41
N ARG A 101 0.00 6.69 0.16
CA ARG A 101 1.34 6.30 0.62
C ARG A 101 2.43 7.23 0.10
N GLU A 102 2.44 7.55 -1.19
CA GLU A 102 3.38 8.53 -1.76
C GLU A 102 3.25 9.93 -1.14
N THR A 103 2.05 10.30 -0.68
CA THR A 103 1.84 11.58 0.02
C THR A 103 2.37 11.50 1.44
N PHE A 104 2.12 10.40 2.15
CA PHE A 104 2.65 10.14 3.48
C PHE A 104 4.19 10.12 3.48
N ASP A 105 4.83 9.39 2.56
CA ASP A 105 6.29 9.33 2.45
C ASP A 105 6.94 10.70 2.25
N ARG A 106 6.28 11.56 1.45
CA ARG A 106 6.76 12.93 1.24
C ARG A 106 6.65 13.78 2.52
N ILE A 107 5.63 13.55 3.35
CA ILE A 107 5.47 14.20 4.65
C ILE A 107 6.53 13.67 5.64
N VAL A 108 6.75 12.35 5.68
CA VAL A 108 7.79 11.73 6.51
C VAL A 108 9.18 12.34 6.21
N ARG A 109 9.56 12.43 4.93
CA ARG A 109 10.83 13.05 4.49
C ARG A 109 10.93 14.55 4.79
N LEU A 110 9.80 15.23 4.94
CA LEU A 110 9.78 16.63 5.34
C LEU A 110 10.11 16.76 6.83
N TYR A 111 9.44 15.97 7.68
CA TYR A 111 9.66 15.97 9.12
C TYR A 111 11.00 15.36 9.52
N GLU A 112 11.57 14.45 8.73
CA GLU A 112 12.95 13.96 8.94
C GLU A 112 13.98 15.09 9.06
N ARG A 113 13.80 16.18 8.29
CA ARG A 113 14.68 17.36 8.35
C ARG A 113 14.22 18.43 9.32
N GLU A 114 12.91 18.62 9.49
CA GLU A 114 12.37 19.72 10.29
C GLU A 114 12.18 19.37 11.76
N ASN A 115 11.70 18.17 12.09
CA ASN A 115 11.41 17.75 13.48
C ASN A 115 11.62 16.24 13.67
N PRO A 116 12.75 15.81 14.28
CA PRO A 116 13.06 14.39 14.44
C PRO A 116 12.10 13.64 15.37
N GLU A 117 11.49 14.31 16.35
CA GLU A 117 10.50 13.68 17.23
C GLU A 117 9.21 13.33 16.48
N THR A 118 8.68 14.26 15.69
CA THR A 118 7.50 14.00 14.83
C THR A 118 7.81 12.90 13.81
N TYR A 119 9.02 12.85 13.27
CA TYR A 119 9.43 11.77 12.38
C TYR A 119 9.31 10.39 13.05
N LYS A 120 9.78 10.23 14.30
CA LYS A 120 9.64 8.96 15.04
C LYS A 120 8.18 8.56 15.22
N ASP A 121 7.32 9.51 15.57
CA ASP A 121 5.88 9.26 15.72
C ASP A 121 5.24 8.81 14.41
N LEU A 122 5.62 9.43 13.28
CA LEU A 122 5.15 9.03 11.95
C LEU A 122 5.61 7.63 11.55
N ARG A 123 6.85 7.27 11.88
CA ARG A 123 7.38 5.92 11.64
C ARG A 123 6.66 4.87 12.48
N LYS A 124 6.34 5.20 13.74
CA LYS A 124 5.53 4.32 14.59
C LYS A 124 4.13 4.13 14.02
N LEU A 125 3.50 5.21 13.56
CA LEU A 125 2.17 5.18 12.97
C LEU A 125 2.12 4.36 11.67
N GLU A 126 3.17 4.45 10.85
CA GLU A 126 3.33 3.62 9.64
C GLU A 126 3.40 2.12 9.99
N LEU A 127 4.20 1.76 11.01
CA LEU A 127 4.34 0.38 11.46
C LEU A 127 3.00 -0.17 11.99
N GLU A 128 2.29 0.62 12.78
CA GLU A 128 0.98 0.25 13.32
C GLU A 128 -0.07 0.02 12.22
N TYR A 129 -0.07 0.89 11.20
CA TYR A 129 -0.91 0.72 10.01
C TYR A 129 -0.57 -0.57 9.26
N GLU A 130 0.73 -0.89 9.09
CA GLU A 130 1.14 -2.12 8.40
C GLU A 130 0.75 -3.38 9.16
N SER A 131 0.87 -3.39 10.50
CA SER A 131 0.40 -4.50 11.34
C SER A 131 -1.11 -4.71 11.18
N ARG A 132 -1.90 -3.64 11.34
CA ARG A 132 -3.37 -3.71 11.21
C ARG A 132 -3.81 -4.20 9.84
N ARG A 133 -3.13 -3.76 8.78
CA ARG A 133 -3.43 -4.23 7.41
C ARG A 133 -3.11 -5.71 7.23
N GLN A 134 -2.00 -6.20 7.80
CA GLN A 134 -1.64 -7.63 7.74
C GLN A 134 -2.69 -8.48 8.46
N GLU A 135 -3.10 -8.08 9.66
CA GLU A 135 -4.16 -8.75 10.42
C GLU A 135 -5.47 -8.82 9.63
N LEU A 136 -5.87 -7.69 9.02
CA LEU A 136 -7.09 -7.61 8.23
C LEU A 136 -7.04 -8.52 6.98
N ALA A 137 -5.89 -8.55 6.29
CA ALA A 137 -5.69 -9.42 5.13
C ALA A 137 -5.72 -10.90 5.53
N LEU A 138 -5.07 -11.27 6.64
CA LEU A 138 -5.07 -12.64 7.17
C LEU A 138 -6.49 -13.09 7.54
N PHE A 139 -7.25 -12.22 8.21
CA PHE A 139 -8.64 -12.49 8.55
C PHE A 139 -9.52 -12.67 7.31
N PHE A 140 -9.38 -11.81 6.30
CA PHE A 140 -10.13 -11.94 5.06
C PHE A 140 -9.81 -13.26 4.34
N HIS A 141 -8.53 -13.62 4.23
CA HIS A 141 -8.12 -14.88 3.62
C HIS A 141 -8.60 -16.10 4.41
N SER A 142 -8.59 -16.06 5.75
CA SER A 142 -9.08 -17.18 6.55
C SER A 142 -10.58 -17.40 6.39
N VAL A 143 -11.38 -16.31 6.37
CA VAL A 143 -12.83 -16.37 6.11
C VAL A 143 -13.11 -16.92 4.71
N LYS A 144 -12.43 -16.39 3.68
CA LYS A 144 -12.63 -16.86 2.30
C LYS A 144 -12.18 -18.31 2.09
N ASN A 145 -11.08 -18.71 2.74
CA ASN A 145 -10.62 -20.09 2.71
C ASN A 145 -11.66 -21.02 3.37
N ALA A 146 -12.20 -20.64 4.54
CA ALA A 146 -13.23 -21.42 5.22
C ALA A 146 -14.53 -21.53 4.41
N GLU A 147 -14.95 -20.47 3.71
CA GLU A 147 -16.10 -20.51 2.78
C GLU A 147 -15.85 -21.44 1.58
N SER A 148 -14.59 -21.56 1.13
CA SER A 148 -14.23 -22.39 -0.03
C SER A 148 -14.01 -23.87 0.30
N VAL A 149 -13.87 -24.25 1.57
CA VAL A 149 -13.73 -25.65 1.97
C VAL A 149 -15.11 -26.32 1.85
N GLU A 150 -15.26 -27.16 0.83
CA GLU A 150 -16.43 -28.02 0.67
C GLU A 150 -16.45 -29.08 1.78
N VAL A 151 -17.43 -29.01 2.67
CA VAL A 151 -17.56 -29.88 3.85
C VAL A 151 -17.65 -31.37 3.47
N ASP A 152 -18.19 -31.68 2.29
CA ASP A 152 -18.34 -33.05 1.76
C ASP A 152 -17.02 -33.67 1.26
N SER A 153 -15.96 -32.88 1.10
CA SER A 153 -14.64 -33.33 0.65
C SER A 153 -13.66 -33.61 1.80
N ILE A 154 -14.08 -33.39 3.05
CA ILE A 154 -13.24 -33.68 4.22
C ILE A 154 -13.16 -35.21 4.36
N PRO A 155 -11.97 -35.83 4.22
CA PRO A 155 -11.84 -37.26 4.41
C PRO A 155 -12.27 -37.61 5.83
N LEU A 156 -13.25 -38.50 5.96
CA LEU A 156 -13.53 -39.12 7.25
C LEU A 156 -12.25 -39.81 7.72
N PRO A 157 -11.86 -39.68 8.99
CA PRO A 157 -10.70 -40.41 9.51
C PRO A 157 -10.90 -41.90 9.21
N GLU A 158 -9.88 -42.57 8.65
CA GLU A 158 -9.93 -44.02 8.51
C GLU A 158 -10.21 -44.58 9.90
N MET A 159 -11.37 -45.25 10.03
CA MET A 159 -11.64 -46.04 11.21
C MET A 159 -10.41 -46.93 11.41
N PRO A 160 -9.79 -46.94 12.60
CA PRO A 160 -8.73 -47.90 12.88
C PRO A 160 -9.30 -49.24 12.48
N HIS A 161 -8.68 -49.89 11.48
CA HIS A 161 -8.98 -51.27 11.18
C HIS A 161 -8.73 -52.00 12.49
N ALA A 162 -9.82 -52.32 13.21
CA ALA A 162 -9.73 -53.20 14.34
C ALA A 162 -8.96 -54.42 13.81
N PRO A 163 -7.81 -54.78 14.40
CA PRO A 163 -7.06 -55.91 13.91
C PRO A 163 -8.03 -57.10 13.95
N SER A 164 -8.33 -57.66 12.77
CA SER A 164 -9.14 -58.86 12.56
C SER A 164 -8.41 -60.11 13.10
N SER A 165 -7.91 -60.02 14.32
CA SER A 165 -7.11 -61.01 15.03
C SER A 165 -7.05 -60.68 16.53
N VAL A 166 -8.18 -60.28 17.12
CA VAL A 166 -8.39 -60.56 18.54
C VAL A 166 -9.18 -61.85 18.59
N HIS A 167 -8.50 -62.94 18.92
CA HIS A 167 -9.13 -64.18 19.33
C HIS A 167 -9.93 -63.85 20.60
N ILE A 168 -11.21 -63.51 20.43
CA ILE A 168 -12.16 -63.34 21.52
C ILE A 168 -12.37 -64.74 22.08
N GLN A 169 -11.60 -65.09 23.10
CA GLN A 169 -12.00 -66.16 24.01
C GLN A 169 -13.26 -65.68 24.75
N ASP A 170 -14.22 -66.57 24.83
CA ASP A 170 -15.56 -66.43 25.36
C ASP A 170 -15.69 -65.47 26.56
N ILE A 171 -16.25 -64.28 26.31
CA ILE A 171 -16.91 -63.51 27.38
C ILE A 171 -18.36 -64.00 27.41
N PRO A 172 -18.84 -64.63 28.50
CA PRO A 172 -20.22 -65.11 28.57
C PRO A 172 -21.19 -63.93 28.48
N LEU A 173 -22.07 -63.96 27.47
CA LEU A 173 -23.21 -63.05 27.40
C LEU A 173 -24.13 -63.31 28.61
N PRO A 174 -24.51 -62.29 29.40
CA PRO A 174 -25.62 -62.42 30.34
C PRO A 174 -26.92 -62.51 29.54
N HIS A 175 -27.39 -63.75 29.37
CA HIS A 175 -28.75 -64.05 29.00
C HIS A 175 -29.69 -63.47 30.08
N SER A 176 -30.43 -62.41 29.77
CA SER A 176 -31.81 -62.20 30.23
C SER A 176 -32.35 -60.88 29.71
N GLN A 177 -33.17 -60.94 28.66
CA GLN A 177 -34.23 -59.94 28.48
C GLN A 177 -35.30 -60.20 29.56
N PRO A 178 -35.64 -59.24 30.43
CA PRO A 178 -36.85 -59.37 31.24
C PRO A 178 -38.09 -59.17 30.34
N ALA A 179 -39.09 -60.04 30.52
CA ALA A 179 -40.35 -60.00 29.80
C ALA A 179 -41.10 -58.66 30.02
N SER A 180 -41.67 -58.12 28.94
CA SER A 180 -42.49 -56.91 28.93
C SER A 180 -43.80 -57.10 29.70
N ILE A 181 -44.13 -56.18 30.63
CA ILE A 181 -45.35 -56.22 31.48
C ILE A 181 -46.43 -55.25 30.97
N LEU A 182 -46.43 -54.83 29.69
CA LEU A 182 -47.48 -53.94 29.19
C LEU A 182 -48.72 -54.73 28.75
N LYS A 183 -49.59 -55.06 29.71
CA LYS A 183 -50.95 -55.53 29.45
C LYS A 183 -51.72 -54.43 28.73
N LYS A 184 -52.16 -54.70 27.50
CA LYS A 184 -53.25 -53.96 26.84
C LYS A 184 -54.56 -54.44 27.45
N SER A 185 -55.28 -53.57 28.15
CA SER A 185 -56.71 -53.76 28.40
C SER A 185 -57.51 -53.20 27.23
N LEU A 186 -58.50 -53.98 26.81
CA LEU A 186 -59.63 -53.56 25.98
C LEU A 186 -60.40 -52.40 26.61
#